data_AF-A0A660Z6X8-F1
#
_entry.id   AF-A0A660Z6X8-F1
#
_cell.length_a   1.000
_cell.length_b   1.000
_cell.length_c   1.000
_cell.angle_alpha   90.00
_cell.angle_beta   90.00
_cell.angle_gamma   90.00
#
_symmetry.space_group_name_H-M   'P 1'
#
loop_
_entity.id
_entity.type
_entity.pdbx_description
1 polymer ?
#
loop_
_entity_poly.entity_id
_entity_poly.type
_entity_poly.pdbx_seq_one_letter_code
_entity_poly.pdbx_strand_id
1 'polypeptide(L)'
;MNKKIAICPSCHTKIECEGEPGEKITVKCHKCGKKGYIVFKVDYKELDFYPLNEPYAYAKILKNVETLEKNYKVIEPYLTPDEQKKLNFIWETLMRSLEMRLDEIDKNKADIYLTEQVQQIIDNYELELDEVGKRKILYYIKRESLGFGKIDPLMRDPHIEDISCDGAGIPIFLYHRKYGSLKSNIEFKTEEELSYFVIRLAQKCGKHISIAEPMLDATMPDGSRIQMTLSTEVTSKGSTFTIRKFRA
;
A
#
# COMPACT_ATOMS: atom_id res chain seq x y z
N MET A 1 3.53 26.65 -10.95
CA MET A 1 3.93 26.22 -12.32
C MET A 1 5.42 26.34 -12.44
N ASN A 2 6.10 25.24 -12.77
CA ASN A 2 7.54 25.23 -13.00
C ASN A 2 7.84 25.63 -14.43
N LYS A 3 8.82 26.51 -14.63
CA LYS A 3 9.33 26.85 -15.96
C LYS A 3 10.52 25.96 -16.29
N LYS A 4 10.47 25.25 -17.42
CA LYS A 4 11.61 24.51 -17.98
C LYS A 4 11.89 24.98 -19.39
N ILE A 5 13.17 24.96 -19.76
CA ILE A 5 13.60 25.18 -21.14
C ILE A 5 13.88 23.81 -21.76
N ALA A 6 13.06 23.39 -22.71
CA ALA A 6 13.39 22.25 -23.57
C ALA A 6 14.19 22.70 -24.78
N ILE A 7 15.08 21.83 -25.24
CA ILE A 7 15.83 22.03 -26.47
C ILE A 7 15.29 21.05 -27.50
N CYS A 8 14.84 21.55 -28.65
CA CYS A 8 14.37 20.69 -29.73
C CYS A 8 15.54 19.86 -30.28
N PRO A 9 15.46 18.52 -30.32
CA PRO A 9 16.57 17.67 -30.76
C PRO A 9 16.88 17.76 -32.25
N SER A 10 16.03 18.45 -33.03
CA SER A 10 16.21 18.56 -34.49
C SER A 10 16.68 19.93 -34.95
N CYS A 11 16.35 21.00 -34.24
CA CYS A 11 16.72 22.36 -34.64
C CYS A 11 17.33 23.18 -33.51
N HIS A 12 17.65 22.55 -32.37
CA HIS A 12 18.26 23.13 -31.17
C HIS A 12 17.57 24.39 -30.62
N THR A 13 16.31 24.60 -31.02
CA THR A 13 15.51 25.73 -30.58
C THR A 13 15.11 25.55 -29.13
N LYS A 14 15.33 26.58 -28.31
CA LYS A 14 14.88 26.64 -26.92
C LYS A 14 13.37 26.88 -26.90
N ILE A 15 12.65 26.09 -26.13
CA ILE A 15 11.21 26.19 -25.96
C ILE A 15 10.97 26.34 -24.46
N GLU A 16 10.42 27.48 -24.07
CA GLU A 16 9.97 27.69 -22.70
C GLU A 16 8.64 26.97 -22.49
N CYS A 17 8.56 26.24 -21.39
CA CYS A 17 7.40 25.43 -21.07
C CYS A 17 7.08 25.56 -19.60
N GLU A 18 5.79 25.61 -19.30
CA GLU A 18 5.29 25.67 -17.94
C GLU A 18 4.40 24.46 -17.67
N GLY A 19 4.50 23.89 -16.48
CA GLY A 19 3.68 22.77 -16.08
C GLY A 19 3.70 22.57 -14.58
N GLU A 20 2.82 21.70 -14.10
CA GLU A 20 2.77 21.28 -12.71
C GLU A 20 3.80 20.17 -12.42
N PRO A 21 4.31 20.08 -11.18
CA PRO A 21 5.22 19.01 -10.79
C PRO A 21 4.58 17.63 -11.01
N GLY A 22 5.24 16.75 -11.76
CA GLY A 22 4.71 15.44 -12.15
C GLY A 22 3.93 15.42 -13.47
N GLU A 23 3.65 16.59 -14.06
CA GLU A 23 2.91 16.70 -15.31
C GLU A 23 3.77 16.31 -16.52
N LYS A 24 3.14 15.59 -17.47
CA LYS A 24 3.69 15.32 -18.79
C LYS A 24 3.00 16.23 -19.81
N ILE A 25 3.65 17.34 -20.15
CA ILE A 25 3.12 18.26 -21.14
C ILE A 25 3.59 17.88 -22.55
N THR A 26 2.71 18.06 -23.53
CA THR A 26 3.08 17.94 -24.95
C THR A 26 3.55 19.30 -25.45
N VAL A 27 4.76 19.35 -25.98
CA VAL A 27 5.39 20.59 -26.45
C VAL A 27 5.64 20.49 -27.94
N LYS A 28 5.23 21.51 -28.68
CA LYS A 28 5.49 21.62 -30.12
C LYS A 28 6.58 22.67 -30.35
N CYS A 29 7.62 22.30 -31.09
CA CYS A 29 8.64 23.25 -31.50
C CYS A 29 8.05 24.27 -32.49
N HIS A 30 8.15 25.56 -32.18
CA HIS A 30 7.67 26.64 -33.05
C HIS A 30 8.48 26.77 -34.35
N LYS A 31 9.74 26.27 -34.39
CA LYS A 31 10.61 26.37 -35.57
C LYS A 31 10.47 25.19 -36.54
N CYS A 32 10.45 23.94 -36.05
CA CYS A 32 10.42 22.75 -36.92
C CYS A 32 9.14 21.91 -36.79
N GLY A 33 8.16 22.38 -36.01
CA GLY A 33 6.85 21.73 -35.87
C GLY A 33 6.83 20.38 -35.14
N LYS A 34 8.00 19.81 -34.79
CA LYS A 34 8.10 18.51 -34.09
C LYS A 34 7.46 18.59 -32.70
N LYS A 35 6.70 17.55 -32.37
CA LYS A 35 6.11 17.35 -31.04
C LYS A 35 7.06 16.51 -30.18
N GLY A 36 7.20 16.88 -28.92
CA GLY A 36 7.89 16.12 -27.90
C GLY A 36 7.14 16.22 -26.57
N TYR A 37 7.65 15.56 -25.54
CA TYR A 37 7.07 15.62 -24.20
C TYR A 37 8.13 16.12 -23.21
N ILE A 38 7.72 16.96 -22.28
CA ILE A 38 8.54 17.35 -21.14
C ILE A 38 7.91 16.76 -19.90
N VAL A 39 8.74 16.15 -19.06
CA VAL A 39 8.34 15.67 -17.73
C VAL A 39 8.90 16.63 -16.69
N PHE A 40 8.02 17.27 -15.93
CA PHE A 40 8.41 18.05 -14.76
C PHE A 40 8.71 17.09 -13.61
N LYS A 41 9.93 16.52 -13.61
CA LYS A 41 10.44 15.76 -12.46
C LYS A 41 10.30 16.60 -11.19
N VAL A 42 9.62 16.04 -10.21
CA VAL A 42 9.52 16.59 -8.86
C VAL A 42 10.77 16.15 -8.11
N ASP A 43 11.54 17.12 -7.62
CA ASP A 43 12.68 16.81 -6.77
C ASP A 43 12.18 16.52 -5.34
N TYR A 44 12.42 15.31 -4.87
CA TYR A 44 12.14 14.91 -3.50
C TYR A 44 13.45 14.82 -2.73
N LYS A 45 13.50 15.47 -1.57
CA LYS A 45 14.55 15.26 -0.58
C LYS A 45 14.16 14.13 0.35
N GLU A 46 15.01 13.13 0.50
CA GLU A 46 14.87 12.10 1.51
C GLU A 46 15.14 12.69 2.90
N LEU A 47 14.20 12.52 3.82
CA LEU A 47 14.32 12.95 5.22
C LEU A 47 14.67 11.78 6.15
N ASP A 48 14.17 10.59 5.87
CA ASP A 48 14.38 9.40 6.67
C ASP A 48 14.21 8.13 5.82
N PHE A 49 14.90 7.07 6.21
CA PHE A 49 14.78 5.73 5.64
C PHE A 49 15.15 4.69 6.68
N TYR A 50 14.20 3.83 7.06
CA TYR A 50 14.39 2.84 8.10
C TYR A 50 13.56 1.57 7.87
N PRO A 51 14.00 0.43 8.39
CA PRO A 51 13.29 -0.84 8.20
C PRO A 51 11.99 -0.93 9.01
N LEU A 52 11.02 -1.65 8.46
CA LEU A 52 9.75 -2.01 9.10
C LEU A 52 9.64 -3.54 9.30
N ASN A 53 10.17 -4.30 8.34
CA ASN A 53 10.22 -5.76 8.36
C ASN A 53 11.36 -6.22 7.44
N GLU A 54 12.59 -6.33 7.95
CA GLU A 54 13.73 -6.69 7.11
C GLU A 54 13.65 -8.14 6.60
N PRO A 55 14.07 -8.39 5.34
CA PRO A 55 14.51 -7.44 4.31
C PRO A 55 13.37 -6.94 3.40
N TYR A 56 12.12 -7.13 3.78
CA TYR A 56 10.95 -7.00 2.90
C TYR A 56 10.35 -5.59 2.86
N ALA A 57 10.17 -4.93 4.00
CA ALA A 57 9.47 -3.65 4.09
C ALA A 57 10.29 -2.55 4.76
N TYR A 58 10.25 -1.36 4.17
CA TYR A 58 10.94 -0.16 4.67
C TYR A 58 10.02 1.07 4.60
N ALA A 59 10.22 1.99 5.52
CA ALA A 59 9.64 3.32 5.50
C ALA A 59 10.61 4.30 4.84
N LYS A 60 10.11 5.16 3.96
CA LYS A 60 10.87 6.25 3.36
C LYS A 60 10.10 7.56 3.49
N ILE A 61 10.66 8.53 4.19
CA ILE A 61 10.06 9.85 4.35
C ILE A 61 10.65 10.80 3.32
N LEU A 62 9.79 11.34 2.47
CA LEU A 62 10.17 12.22 1.37
C LEU A 62 9.58 13.60 1.59
N LYS A 63 10.36 14.66 1.32
CA LYS A 63 9.89 16.04 1.29
C LYS A 63 9.99 16.57 -0.13
N ASN A 64 8.87 17.01 -0.69
CA ASN A 64 8.88 17.75 -1.95
C ASN A 64 9.64 19.07 -1.75
N VAL A 65 10.65 19.36 -2.58
CA VAL A 65 11.48 20.56 -2.39
C VAL A 65 10.73 21.85 -2.70
N GLU A 66 9.67 21.78 -3.48
CA GLU A 66 8.88 22.93 -3.93
C GLU A 66 7.69 23.17 -3.01
N THR A 67 6.83 22.16 -2.83
CA THR A 67 5.61 22.31 -2.00
C THR A 67 5.91 22.21 -0.50
N LEU A 68 7.11 21.75 -0.14
CA LEU A 68 7.52 21.42 1.23
C LEU A 68 6.70 20.31 1.88
N GLU A 69 5.75 19.72 1.15
CA GLU A 69 4.91 18.62 1.60
C GLU A 69 5.76 17.38 1.87
N LYS A 70 5.41 16.69 2.95
CA LYS A 70 6.06 15.45 3.35
C LYS A 70 5.15 14.28 3.05
N ASN A 71 5.73 13.22 2.50
CA ASN A 71 5.03 12.00 2.14
C ASN A 71 5.72 10.81 2.81
N TYR A 72 4.92 9.85 3.25
CA TYR A 72 5.36 8.57 3.78
C TYR A 72 5.30 7.54 2.66
N LYS A 73 6.41 6.91 2.32
CA LYS A 73 6.44 5.87 1.29
C LYS A 73 6.83 4.53 1.90
N VAL A 74 5.90 3.59 1.89
CA VAL A 74 6.17 2.17 2.12
C VAL A 74 6.84 1.59 0.88
N ILE A 75 7.98 0.94 1.09
CA ILE A 75 8.72 0.20 0.07
C ILE A 75 8.65 -1.26 0.44
N GLU A 76 8.02 -2.05 -0.43
CA GLU A 76 7.89 -3.50 -0.33
C GLU A 76 8.55 -4.19 -1.54
N PRO A 77 8.73 -5.52 -1.54
CA PRO A 77 9.40 -6.21 -2.63
C PRO A 77 8.57 -6.09 -3.91
N TYR A 78 9.18 -5.61 -4.98
CA TYR A 78 8.49 -5.50 -6.26
C TYR A 78 8.16 -6.89 -6.83
N LEU A 79 6.90 -7.06 -7.22
CA LEU A 79 6.41 -8.22 -7.97
C LEU A 79 6.31 -7.86 -9.46
N THR A 80 6.96 -8.65 -10.29
CA THR A 80 6.74 -8.63 -11.74
C THR A 80 5.30 -9.04 -12.06
N PRO A 81 4.77 -8.70 -13.25
CA PRO A 81 3.41 -9.11 -13.63
C PRO A 81 3.18 -10.62 -13.57
N ASP A 82 4.23 -11.42 -13.79
CA ASP A 82 4.18 -12.88 -13.67
C ASP A 82 4.15 -13.35 -12.21
N GLU A 83 5.05 -12.83 -11.36
CA GLU A 83 5.03 -13.09 -9.91
C GLU A 83 3.69 -12.70 -9.28
N GLN A 84 3.08 -11.59 -9.73
CA GLN A 84 1.77 -11.15 -9.24
C GLN A 84 0.65 -12.14 -9.62
N LYS A 85 0.68 -12.71 -10.83
CA LYS A 85 -0.28 -13.74 -11.25
C LYS A 85 -0.13 -15.00 -10.41
N LYS A 86 1.12 -15.43 -10.16
CA LYS A 86 1.44 -16.59 -9.32
C LYS A 86 1.00 -16.37 -7.88
N LEU A 87 1.26 -15.18 -7.31
CA LEU A 87 0.77 -14.79 -5.99
C LEU A 87 -0.76 -14.90 -5.91
N ASN A 88 -1.48 -14.33 -6.88
CA ASN A 88 -2.95 -14.38 -6.89
C ASN A 88 -3.46 -15.82 -6.98
N PHE A 89 -2.87 -16.64 -7.85
CA PHE A 89 -3.22 -18.05 -8.00
C PHE A 89 -2.98 -18.85 -6.70
N ILE A 90 -1.82 -18.68 -6.07
CA ILE A 90 -1.49 -19.31 -4.79
C ILE A 90 -2.48 -18.84 -3.71
N TRP A 91 -2.77 -17.54 -3.64
CA TRP A 91 -3.71 -16.97 -2.68
C TRP A 91 -5.12 -17.55 -2.84
N GLU A 92 -5.65 -17.58 -4.06
CA GLU A 92 -6.98 -18.17 -4.34
C GLU A 92 -7.03 -19.65 -3.98
N THR A 93 -5.96 -20.41 -4.27
CA THR A 93 -5.87 -21.84 -3.96
C THR A 93 -5.82 -22.06 -2.44
N LEU A 94 -5.03 -21.27 -1.72
CA LEU A 94 -4.97 -21.30 -0.26
C LEU A 94 -6.33 -20.96 0.37
N MET A 95 -7.01 -19.91 -0.11
CA MET A 95 -8.32 -19.52 0.44
C MET A 95 -9.41 -20.58 0.20
N ARG A 96 -9.27 -21.41 -0.85
CA ARG A 96 -10.19 -22.55 -1.09
C ARG A 96 -9.90 -23.75 -0.19
N SER A 97 -8.63 -23.96 0.19
CA SER A 97 -8.23 -25.10 1.02
C SER A 97 -8.28 -24.80 2.52
N LEU A 98 -8.19 -23.53 2.91
CA LEU A 98 -8.20 -23.09 4.30
C LEU A 98 -9.63 -22.92 4.82
N GLU A 99 -10.18 -23.98 5.43
CA GLU A 99 -11.34 -23.90 6.34
C GLU A 99 -10.96 -23.49 7.77
N MET A 100 -9.68 -23.22 8.05
CA MET A 100 -9.19 -23.02 9.42
C MET A 100 -9.08 -21.56 9.85
N ARG A 101 -9.58 -21.29 11.05
CA ARG A 101 -9.31 -20.08 11.85
C ARG A 101 -7.85 -20.03 12.30
N LEU A 102 -6.97 -19.44 11.48
CA LEU A 102 -5.54 -19.22 11.79
C LEU A 102 -5.33 -18.37 13.07
N ASP A 103 -6.38 -17.67 13.52
CA ASP A 103 -6.45 -16.86 14.74
C ASP A 103 -6.38 -17.67 16.04
N GLU A 104 -6.62 -18.99 16.01
CA GLU A 104 -6.55 -19.86 17.19
C GLU A 104 -5.21 -20.61 17.34
N ILE A 105 -4.33 -20.51 16.34
CA ILE A 105 -3.06 -21.24 16.29
C ILE A 105 -1.91 -20.32 16.72
N ASP A 106 -0.92 -20.88 17.43
CA ASP A 106 0.35 -20.20 17.70
C ASP A 106 0.94 -19.64 16.39
N LYS A 107 1.30 -18.34 16.39
CA LYS A 107 1.85 -17.64 15.22
C LYS A 107 3.00 -18.40 14.56
N ASN A 108 3.87 -19.04 15.33
CA ASN A 108 5.00 -19.78 14.79
C ASN A 108 4.54 -21.04 14.05
N LYS A 109 3.54 -21.75 14.60
CA LYS A 109 2.96 -22.93 13.94
C LYS A 109 2.21 -22.54 12.67
N ALA A 110 1.47 -21.44 12.70
CA ALA A 110 0.78 -20.89 11.54
C ALA A 110 1.77 -20.48 10.43
N ASP A 111 2.92 -19.90 10.80
CA ASP A 111 3.96 -19.50 9.85
C ASP A 111 4.60 -20.69 9.13
N ILE A 112 4.94 -21.74 9.87
CA ILE A 112 5.49 -23.00 9.33
C ILE A 112 4.46 -23.62 8.39
N TYR A 113 3.22 -23.77 8.86
CA TYR A 113 2.14 -24.36 8.07
C TYR A 113 1.89 -23.61 6.77
N LEU A 114 1.77 -22.28 6.79
CA LEU A 114 1.59 -21.48 5.57
C LEU A 114 2.76 -21.65 4.61
N THR A 115 3.99 -21.75 5.13
CA THR A 115 5.18 -21.94 4.30
C THR A 115 5.14 -23.30 3.59
N GLU A 116 4.75 -24.36 4.30
CA GLU A 116 4.59 -25.70 3.74
C GLU A 116 3.46 -25.76 2.71
N GLN A 117 2.31 -25.13 2.98
CA GLN A 117 1.18 -25.12 2.05
C GLN A 117 1.51 -24.36 0.76
N VAL A 118 2.20 -23.22 0.86
CA VAL A 118 2.67 -22.50 -0.32
C VAL A 118 3.64 -23.36 -1.13
N GLN A 119 4.55 -24.08 -0.46
CA GLN A 119 5.47 -24.98 -1.14
C GLN A 119 4.72 -26.10 -1.87
N GLN A 120 3.75 -26.74 -1.23
CA GLN A 120 2.93 -27.79 -1.85
C GLN A 120 2.17 -27.28 -3.08
N ILE A 121 1.63 -26.06 -3.04
CA ILE A 121 0.95 -25.46 -4.20
C ILE A 121 1.94 -25.18 -5.33
N ILE A 122 3.14 -24.68 -5.02
CA ILE A 122 4.18 -24.45 -6.03
C ILE A 122 4.55 -25.77 -6.72
N ASP A 123 4.75 -26.84 -5.95
CA ASP A 123 5.15 -28.14 -6.48
C ASP A 123 4.02 -28.83 -7.26
N ASN A 124 2.80 -28.86 -6.72
CA ASN A 124 1.66 -29.54 -7.34
C ASN A 124 1.22 -28.92 -8.67
N TYR A 125 1.43 -27.62 -8.83
CA TYR A 125 1.07 -26.88 -10.05
C TYR A 125 2.30 -26.51 -10.89
N GLU A 126 3.48 -27.04 -10.56
CA GLU A 126 4.75 -26.84 -11.28
C GLU A 126 5.04 -25.36 -11.58
N LEU A 127 4.81 -24.48 -10.60
CA LEU A 127 4.97 -23.04 -10.77
C LEU A 127 6.46 -22.69 -10.83
N GLU A 128 6.91 -22.17 -11.98
CA GLU A 128 8.30 -21.74 -12.17
C GLU A 128 8.64 -20.51 -11.30
N LEU A 129 9.22 -20.70 -10.12
CA LEU A 129 9.64 -19.62 -9.23
C LEU A 129 11.06 -19.85 -8.76
N ASP A 130 11.89 -18.81 -8.86
CA ASP A 130 13.19 -18.81 -8.20
C ASP A 130 13.04 -18.58 -6.68
N GLU A 131 14.12 -18.83 -5.94
CA GLU A 131 14.11 -18.68 -4.48
C GLU A 131 13.78 -17.25 -4.04
N VAL A 132 14.16 -16.25 -4.84
CA VAL A 132 13.85 -14.84 -4.55
C VAL A 132 12.34 -14.58 -4.73
N GLY A 133 11.75 -14.99 -5.85
CA GLY A 133 10.32 -14.87 -6.12
C GLY A 133 9.47 -15.60 -5.10
N LYS A 134 9.88 -16.82 -4.72
CA LYS A 134 9.23 -17.59 -3.64
C LYS A 134 9.24 -16.84 -2.32
N ARG A 135 10.37 -16.25 -1.91
CA ARG A 135 10.46 -15.44 -0.68
C ARG A 135 9.57 -14.20 -0.73
N LYS A 136 9.48 -13.53 -1.88
CA LYS A 136 8.55 -12.39 -2.05
C LYS A 136 7.10 -12.84 -1.90
N ILE A 137 6.70 -13.93 -2.57
CA ILE A 137 5.34 -14.47 -2.49
C ILE A 137 5.01 -14.83 -1.04
N LEU A 138 5.89 -15.58 -0.36
CA LEU A 138 5.71 -15.91 1.05
C LEU A 138 5.54 -14.68 1.93
N TYR A 139 6.30 -13.61 1.69
CA TYR A 139 6.12 -12.34 2.39
C TYR A 139 4.68 -11.81 2.21
N TYR A 140 4.18 -11.72 0.98
CA TYR A 140 2.82 -11.23 0.71
C TYR A 140 1.74 -12.14 1.30
N ILE A 141 1.88 -13.47 1.21
CA ILE A 141 0.94 -14.42 1.83
C ILE A 141 0.90 -14.23 3.35
N LYS A 142 2.07 -14.16 4.01
CA LYS A 142 2.15 -13.96 5.47
C LYS A 142 1.61 -12.60 5.88
N ARG A 143 1.87 -11.56 5.09
CA ARG A 143 1.35 -10.21 5.30
C ARG A 143 -0.18 -10.17 5.30
N GLU A 144 -0.82 -10.87 4.36
CA GLU A 144 -2.28 -10.92 4.22
C GLU A 144 -2.96 -11.88 5.23
N SER A 145 -2.33 -13.00 5.57
CA SER A 145 -2.91 -14.01 6.46
C SER A 145 -2.64 -13.74 7.94
N LEU A 146 -1.38 -13.51 8.32
CA LEU A 146 -0.95 -13.33 9.72
C LEU A 146 -0.88 -11.85 10.10
N GLY A 147 -0.47 -11.01 9.14
CA GLY A 147 -0.35 -9.56 9.28
C GLY A 147 -1.68 -8.83 9.13
N PHE A 148 -1.62 -7.50 9.00
CA PHE A 148 -2.77 -6.63 8.76
C PHE A 148 -2.98 -6.31 7.27
N GLY A 149 -2.57 -7.22 6.38
CA GLY A 149 -2.68 -7.06 4.93
C GLY A 149 -1.95 -5.82 4.42
N LYS A 150 -2.61 -5.05 3.56
CA LYS A 150 -2.04 -3.86 2.92
C LYS A 150 -1.49 -2.81 3.90
N ILE A 151 -2.01 -2.72 5.13
CA ILE A 151 -1.53 -1.77 6.16
C ILE A 151 -0.49 -2.37 7.11
N ASP A 152 -0.11 -3.65 6.97
CA ASP A 152 0.83 -4.33 7.87
C ASP A 152 2.15 -3.55 8.07
N PRO A 153 2.79 -2.96 7.04
CA PRO A 153 3.99 -2.15 7.24
C PRO A 153 3.74 -0.92 8.14
N LEU A 154 2.59 -0.28 8.02
CA LEU A 154 2.20 0.87 8.86
C LEU A 154 1.96 0.45 10.32
N MET A 155 1.34 -0.71 10.50
CA MET A 155 1.12 -1.29 11.82
C MET A 155 2.44 -1.67 12.51
N ARG A 156 3.47 -2.04 11.75
CA ARG A 156 4.82 -2.33 12.28
C ARG A 156 5.63 -1.10 12.65
N ASP A 157 5.34 0.07 12.10
CA ASP A 157 6.13 1.27 12.36
C ASP A 157 5.88 1.86 13.76
N PRO A 158 6.86 1.84 14.69
CA PRO A 158 6.67 2.40 16.03
C PRO A 158 6.51 3.92 16.06
N HIS A 159 6.81 4.63 14.95
CA HIS A 159 6.71 6.08 14.88
C HIS A 159 5.34 6.59 14.42
N ILE A 160 4.46 5.71 13.95
CA ILE A 160 3.08 6.05 13.59
C ILE A 160 2.19 5.95 14.84
N GLU A 161 1.35 6.97 15.06
CA GLU A 161 0.37 7.00 16.14
C GLU A 161 -1.05 6.74 15.63
N ASP A 162 -1.46 7.43 14.56
CA ASP A 162 -2.79 7.31 13.97
C ASP A 162 -2.68 6.93 12.49
N ILE A 163 -3.59 6.08 12.01
CA ILE A 163 -3.73 5.65 10.61
C ILE A 163 -5.20 5.90 10.21
N SER A 164 -5.43 6.66 9.15
CA SER A 164 -6.78 7.03 8.69
C SER A 164 -6.96 6.72 7.21
N CYS A 165 -8.01 5.97 6.88
CA CYS A 165 -8.46 5.70 5.53
C CYS A 165 -9.88 6.26 5.36
N ASP A 166 -9.99 7.30 4.54
CA ASP A 166 -11.22 8.09 4.38
C ASP A 166 -12.10 7.64 3.19
N GLY A 167 -11.79 6.48 2.59
CA GLY A 167 -12.52 5.90 1.46
C GLY A 167 -11.63 5.38 0.34
N ALA A 168 -12.25 4.73 -0.64
CA ALA A 168 -11.57 4.22 -1.83
C ALA A 168 -11.08 5.37 -2.74
N GLY A 169 -9.95 5.15 -3.42
CA GLY A 169 -9.27 6.16 -4.24
C GLY A 169 -8.63 7.29 -3.44
N ILE A 170 -8.66 7.22 -2.10
CA ILE A 170 -8.05 8.20 -1.20
C ILE A 170 -6.85 7.54 -0.53
N PRO A 171 -5.66 8.15 -0.62
CA PRO A 171 -4.49 7.64 0.07
C PRO A 171 -4.66 7.66 1.58
N ILE A 172 -4.08 6.67 2.26
CA ILE A 172 -4.09 6.59 3.72
C ILE A 172 -3.26 7.74 4.29
N PHE A 173 -3.82 8.46 5.26
CA PHE A 173 -3.15 9.50 6.03
C PHE A 173 -2.66 8.95 7.36
N LEU A 174 -1.52 9.46 7.82
CA LEU A 174 -0.83 8.99 9.01
C LEU A 174 -0.50 10.17 9.90
N TYR A 175 -0.54 9.96 11.22
CA TYR A 175 0.14 10.85 12.16
C TYR A 175 1.45 10.21 12.61
N HIS A 176 2.57 10.78 12.17
CA HIS A 176 3.92 10.30 12.50
C HIS A 176 4.54 11.19 13.58
N ARG A 177 5.03 10.62 14.69
CA ARG A 177 5.55 11.33 15.88
C ARG A 177 6.52 12.46 15.55
N LYS A 178 7.49 12.19 14.66
CA LYS A 178 8.52 13.16 14.25
C LYS A 178 8.09 14.13 13.15
N TYR A 179 7.18 13.72 12.27
CA TYR A 179 6.95 14.41 11.00
C TYR A 179 5.55 15.03 10.88
N GLY A 180 4.66 14.74 11.82
CA GLY A 180 3.27 15.19 11.84
C GLY A 180 2.39 14.40 10.89
N SER A 181 1.38 15.06 10.33
CA SER A 181 0.50 14.47 9.32
C SER A 181 1.27 14.18 8.03
N LEU A 182 1.17 12.95 7.54
CA LEU A 182 1.82 12.48 6.31
C LEU A 182 0.80 11.77 5.43
N LYS A 183 0.86 12.06 4.13
CA LYS A 183 0.17 11.28 3.10
C LYS A 183 1.02 10.04 2.75
N SER A 184 0.40 8.86 2.74
CA SER A 184 1.08 7.63 2.34
C SER A 184 0.93 7.33 0.84
N ASN A 185 1.72 6.38 0.32
CA ASN A 185 1.53 5.80 -1.02
C ASN A 185 0.56 4.60 -1.05
N ILE A 186 -0.09 4.29 0.08
CA ILE A 186 -1.02 3.19 0.19
C ILE A 186 -2.43 3.74 -0.04
N GLU A 187 -3.17 3.09 -0.95
CA GLU A 187 -4.57 3.38 -1.24
C GLU A 187 -5.33 2.08 -1.53
N PHE A 188 -6.62 2.09 -1.27
CA PHE A 188 -7.55 1.08 -1.78
C PHE A 188 -8.16 1.63 -3.06
N LYS A 189 -8.10 0.86 -4.15
CA LYS A 189 -8.45 1.38 -5.47
C LYS A 189 -9.95 1.46 -5.68
N THR A 190 -10.69 0.51 -5.11
CA THR A 190 -12.12 0.40 -5.26
C THR A 190 -12.80 0.21 -3.92
N GLU A 191 -14.10 0.51 -3.87
CA GLU A 191 -14.89 0.36 -2.66
C GLU A 191 -15.04 -1.10 -2.26
N GLU A 192 -15.11 -2.02 -3.22
CA GLU A 192 -15.20 -3.45 -2.96
C GLU A 192 -13.93 -3.96 -2.25
N GLU A 193 -12.76 -3.48 -2.68
CA GLU A 193 -11.48 -3.81 -2.05
C GLU A 193 -11.44 -3.32 -0.59
N LEU A 194 -11.87 -2.07 -0.36
CA LEU A 194 -11.87 -1.47 0.97
C LEU A 194 -12.92 -2.11 1.90
N SER A 195 -14.15 -2.33 1.41
CA SER A 195 -15.22 -3.04 2.12
C SER A 195 -14.77 -4.45 2.53
N TYR A 196 -14.17 -5.20 1.61
CA TYR A 196 -13.63 -6.53 1.92
C TYR A 196 -12.56 -6.47 3.00
N PHE A 197 -11.66 -5.49 2.91
CA PHE A 197 -10.61 -5.26 3.90
C PHE A 197 -11.19 -4.91 5.29
N VAL A 198 -12.19 -4.02 5.36
CA VAL A 198 -12.86 -3.65 6.61
C VAL A 198 -13.54 -4.85 7.27
N ILE A 199 -14.27 -5.67 6.49
CA ILE A 199 -14.91 -6.89 7.01
C ILE A 199 -13.86 -7.87 7.57
N ARG A 200 -12.78 -8.11 6.83
CA ARG A 200 -11.67 -8.95 7.27
C ARG A 200 -11.02 -8.42 8.54
N LEU A 201 -10.82 -7.12 8.65
CA LEU A 201 -10.18 -6.48 9.79
C LEU A 201 -11.08 -6.55 11.04
N ALA A 202 -12.40 -6.38 10.88
CA ALA A 202 -13.38 -6.59 11.93
C ALA A 202 -13.34 -8.02 12.47
N GLN A 203 -13.33 -9.02 11.59
CA GLN A 203 -13.20 -10.43 11.96
C GLN A 203 -11.91 -10.69 12.75
N LYS A 204 -10.78 -10.10 12.30
CA LYS A 204 -9.50 -10.21 13.02
C LYS A 204 -9.53 -9.57 14.41
N CYS A 205 -10.42 -8.62 14.66
CA CYS A 205 -10.67 -8.04 15.98
C CYS A 205 -11.69 -8.86 16.81
N GLY A 206 -12.14 -10.02 16.32
CA GLY A 206 -13.15 -10.86 16.98
C GLY A 206 -14.55 -10.25 16.94
N LYS A 207 -14.83 -9.40 15.94
CA LYS A 207 -16.09 -8.67 15.77
C LYS A 207 -16.68 -8.89 14.38
N HIS A 208 -17.95 -8.57 14.23
CA HIS A 208 -18.64 -8.59 12.95
C HIS A 208 -19.12 -7.19 12.62
N ILE A 209 -19.04 -6.82 11.36
CA ILE A 209 -19.59 -5.59 10.78
C ILE A 209 -20.45 -6.01 9.59
N SER A 210 -21.60 -5.38 9.41
CA SER A 210 -22.54 -5.75 8.35
C SER A 210 -23.22 -4.49 7.81
N ILE A 211 -24.00 -4.64 6.74
CA ILE A 211 -24.79 -3.51 6.21
C ILE A 211 -25.81 -3.05 7.26
N ALA A 212 -26.46 -3.98 7.98
CA ALA A 212 -27.42 -3.64 9.03
C ALA A 212 -26.77 -2.98 10.27
N GLU A 213 -25.50 -3.31 10.55
CA GLU A 213 -24.69 -2.72 11.62
C GLU A 213 -23.36 -2.20 11.03
N PRO A 214 -23.40 -1.05 10.34
CA PRO A 214 -22.32 -0.58 9.48
C PRO A 214 -21.22 0.19 10.22
N MET A 215 -21.28 0.27 11.55
CA MET A 215 -20.27 0.94 12.37
C MET A 215 -19.73 -0.03 13.42
N LEU A 216 -18.42 0.00 13.62
CA LEU A 216 -17.77 -0.87 14.60
C LEU A 216 -16.62 -0.14 15.30
N ASP A 217 -16.64 -0.17 16.63
CA ASP A 217 -15.51 0.17 17.48
C ASP A 217 -14.95 -1.11 18.11
N ALA A 218 -13.64 -1.33 17.98
CA ALA A 218 -12.99 -2.53 18.49
C ALA A 218 -11.57 -2.28 19.01
N THR A 219 -11.04 -3.26 19.74
CA THR A 219 -9.62 -3.34 20.09
C THR A 219 -8.97 -4.39 19.19
N MET A 220 -7.89 -3.99 18.53
CA MET A 220 -7.11 -4.83 17.63
C MET A 220 -6.25 -5.83 18.42
N PRO A 221 -5.77 -6.92 17.78
CA PRO A 221 -4.92 -7.92 18.44
C PRO A 221 -3.62 -7.38 19.05
N ASP A 222 -3.11 -6.24 18.58
CA ASP A 222 -1.92 -5.57 19.11
C ASP A 222 -2.25 -4.57 20.24
N GLY A 223 -3.52 -4.46 20.64
CA GLY A 223 -4.02 -3.51 21.65
C GLY A 223 -4.41 -2.14 21.09
N SER A 224 -4.17 -1.87 19.81
CA SER A 224 -4.59 -0.65 19.14
C SER A 224 -6.12 -0.51 19.12
N ARG A 225 -6.64 0.72 19.09
CA ARG A 225 -8.08 0.97 18.95
C ARG A 225 -8.40 1.20 17.49
N ILE A 226 -9.50 0.63 17.01
CA ILE A 226 -9.96 0.81 15.64
C ILE A 226 -11.43 1.19 15.62
N GLN A 227 -11.75 2.17 14.78
CA GLN A 227 -13.10 2.52 14.37
C GLN A 227 -13.25 2.23 12.87
N MET A 228 -14.35 1.60 12.49
CA MET A 228 -14.65 1.24 11.10
C MET A 228 -16.07 1.65 10.72
N THR A 229 -16.25 2.03 9.46
CA THR A 229 -17.56 2.13 8.83
C THR A 229 -17.58 1.28 7.56
N LEU A 230 -18.70 0.60 7.31
CA LEU A 230 -18.92 -0.24 6.14
C LEU A 230 -19.92 0.39 5.19
N SER A 231 -19.61 0.34 3.90
CA SER A 231 -20.47 0.78 2.80
C SER A 231 -20.80 2.28 2.84
N THR A 232 -21.68 2.70 1.95
CA THR A 232 -22.13 4.09 1.81
C THR A 232 -23.28 4.46 2.75
N GLU A 233 -23.77 3.53 3.58
CA GLU A 233 -24.94 3.77 4.43
C GLU A 233 -24.70 4.84 5.51
N VAL A 234 -23.45 4.97 5.95
CA VAL A 234 -23.03 5.95 6.98
C VAL A 234 -22.15 7.04 6.39
N THR A 235 -21.38 6.71 5.35
CA THR A 235 -20.29 7.55 4.83
C THR A 235 -20.44 7.74 3.32
N SER A 236 -20.48 9.00 2.87
CA SER A 236 -20.68 9.32 1.45
C SER A 236 -19.57 8.84 0.52
N LYS A 237 -18.40 8.49 1.07
CA LYS A 237 -17.21 8.05 0.34
C LYS A 237 -16.96 6.53 0.41
N GLY A 238 -17.95 5.76 0.87
CA GLY A 238 -17.83 4.33 1.07
C GLY A 238 -17.21 3.98 2.43
N SER A 239 -16.66 2.78 2.56
CA SER A 239 -16.13 2.26 3.82
C SER A 239 -14.92 3.07 4.30
N THR A 240 -14.75 3.17 5.62
CA THR A 240 -13.62 3.91 6.22
C THR A 240 -13.07 3.15 7.42
N PHE A 241 -11.83 3.47 7.80
CA PHE A 241 -11.31 3.04 9.09
C PHE A 241 -10.31 4.05 9.65
N THR A 242 -10.28 4.16 10.98
CA THR A 242 -9.26 4.90 11.72
C THR A 242 -8.71 4.03 12.82
N ILE A 243 -7.38 3.91 12.87
CA ILE A 243 -6.65 3.15 13.89
C ILE A 243 -5.84 4.14 14.72
N ARG A 244 -5.98 4.05 16.04
CA ARG A 244 -5.08 4.70 17.00
C ARG A 244 -4.23 3.64 17.67
N LYS A 245 -2.93 3.69 17.41
CA LYS A 245 -1.97 2.70 17.89
C LYS A 245 -1.75 2.84 19.39
N PHE A 246 -1.72 1.72 20.09
CA PHE A 246 -1.33 1.70 21.49
C PHE A 246 0.17 1.94 21.61
N ARG A 247 0.62 2.68 22.63
CA ARG A 247 2.05 2.89 22.87
C ARG A 247 2.66 1.55 23.30
N ALA A 248 3.58 1.02 22.50
CA ALA A 248 4.58 0.06 22.97
C ALA A 248 5.70 0.80 23.70
#